data_AF-A0A969FKP2-F1
#
_entry.id   AF-A0A969FKP2-F1
#
_cell.length_a   1.000
_cell.length_b   1.000
_cell.length_c   1.000
_cell.angle_alpha   90.00
_cell.angle_beta   90.00
_cell.angle_gamma   90.00
#
_symmetry.space_group_name_H-M   'P 1'
#
loop_
_entity.id
_entity.type
_entity.pdbx_description
1 polymer ?
#
loop_
_entity_poly.entity_id
_entity_poly.type
_entity_poly.pdbx_seq_one_letter_code
_entity_poly.pdbx_strand_id
1 'polypeptide(L)'
;MKTYNLSAIFGAAALTIAAVSPAQAYSWTYGIDSFNDGVTNGIVGNGGTYEFYGMAVAEDDNNIFLALNSNFGLTGAAFNGAADKHIGWGDLFLNFTGKDYNTAIASGEMLAIHLAGTDSDSGEQENGL
;
A
#
# COMPACT_ATOMS: atom_id res chain seq x y z
N MET A 1 2.89 58.46 53.40
CA MET A 1 2.49 57.71 52.19
C MET A 1 3.57 56.67 51.94
N LYS A 2 3.28 55.37 52.10
CA LYS A 2 4.25 54.28 51.92
C LYS A 2 4.40 53.98 50.42
N THR A 3 5.62 54.01 49.90
CA THR A 3 5.97 53.51 48.56
C THR A 3 6.33 52.04 48.65
N TYR A 4 5.78 51.22 47.75
CA TYR A 4 6.14 49.81 47.58
C TYR A 4 6.83 49.64 46.23
N ASN A 5 8.05 49.11 46.22
CA ASN A 5 8.77 48.74 45.01
C ASN A 5 8.37 47.32 44.61
N LEU A 6 7.80 47.13 43.41
CA LEU A 6 7.64 45.80 42.81
C LEU A 6 8.90 45.46 42.01
N SER A 7 9.79 44.65 42.58
CA SER A 7 10.80 43.93 41.81
C SER A 7 10.17 42.65 41.25
N ALA A 8 9.70 42.70 40.00
CA ALA A 8 9.27 41.51 39.28
C ALA A 8 10.49 40.80 38.68
N ILE A 9 10.74 39.58 39.13
CA ILE A 9 11.73 38.66 38.56
C ILE A 9 11.14 38.14 37.23
N PHE A 10 11.71 38.55 36.10
CA PHE A 10 11.41 37.93 34.80
C PHE A 10 12.20 36.63 34.69
N GLY A 11 11.60 35.52 35.10
CA GLY A 11 12.09 34.18 34.76
C GLY A 11 11.89 33.95 33.27
N ALA A 12 12.97 33.83 32.51
CA ALA A 12 12.92 33.46 31.10
C ALA A 12 12.44 32.00 30.98
N ALA A 13 11.18 31.80 30.60
CA ALA A 13 10.70 30.50 30.14
C ALA A 13 11.25 30.28 28.72
N ALA A 14 12.22 29.37 28.59
CA ALA A 14 12.67 28.91 27.28
C ALA A 14 11.55 28.07 26.65
N LEU A 15 10.86 28.64 25.66
CA LEU A 15 9.87 27.95 24.86
C LEU A 15 10.63 27.00 23.92
N THR A 16 10.64 25.69 24.21
CA THR A 16 11.14 24.69 23.26
C THR A 16 10.13 24.56 22.13
N ILE A 17 10.37 25.27 21.02
CA ILE A 17 9.66 25.01 19.77
C ILE A 17 10.21 23.68 19.26
N ALA A 18 9.41 22.60 19.35
CA ALA A 18 9.74 21.36 18.68
C ALA A 18 9.88 21.65 17.18
N ALA A 19 11.02 21.29 16.60
CA ALA A 19 11.20 21.37 15.16
C ALA A 19 10.11 20.49 14.51
N VAL A 20 9.20 21.12 13.77
CA VAL A 20 8.22 20.39 12.97
C VAL A 20 8.99 19.89 11.76
N SER A 21 9.30 18.59 11.71
CA SER A 21 9.82 17.99 10.49
C SER A 21 8.80 18.24 9.39
N PRO A 22 9.19 18.80 8.22
CA PRO A 22 8.27 18.92 7.10
C PRO A 22 7.72 17.53 6.79
N ALA A 23 6.41 17.42 6.60
CA ALA A 23 5.81 16.18 6.13
C ALA A 23 6.53 15.78 4.84
N GLN A 24 7.14 14.59 4.83
CA GLN A 24 7.83 14.07 3.64
C GLN A 24 6.77 13.87 2.56
N ALA A 25 6.80 14.74 1.55
CA ALA A 25 5.94 14.61 0.39
C ALA A 25 6.55 13.57 -0.54
N TYR A 26 5.90 12.41 -0.66
CA TYR A 26 6.30 11.39 -1.64
C TYR A 26 5.89 11.81 -3.05
N SER A 27 6.78 11.59 -4.01
CA SER A 27 6.44 11.67 -5.44
C SER A 27 5.85 10.33 -5.87
N TRP A 28 4.55 10.32 -6.18
CA TRP A 28 3.85 9.10 -6.58
C TRP A 28 3.80 8.96 -8.10
N THR A 29 4.08 7.75 -8.57
CA THR A 29 3.83 7.32 -9.95
C THR A 29 2.59 6.43 -9.97
N TYR A 30 1.68 6.66 -10.92
CA TYR A 30 0.38 6.00 -10.96
C TYR A 30 0.26 5.11 -12.19
N GLY A 31 -0.22 3.88 -11.98
CA GLY A 31 -0.83 3.04 -13.01
C GLY A 31 -2.34 3.15 -12.87
N ILE A 32 -3.02 3.61 -13.90
CA ILE A 32 -4.48 3.75 -13.91
C ILE A 32 -5.07 2.61 -14.72
N ASP A 33 -6.09 1.98 -14.15
CA ASP A 33 -6.93 1.02 -14.85
C ASP A 33 -8.26 1.68 -15.24
N SER A 34 -9.13 0.97 -15.96
CA SER A 34 -10.48 1.45 -16.20
C SER A 34 -11.22 1.66 -14.87
N PHE A 35 -12.22 2.54 -14.88
CA PHE A 35 -13.08 2.80 -13.70
C PHE A 35 -14.43 2.07 -13.80
N ASN A 36 -14.63 1.28 -14.84
CA ASN A 36 -15.94 0.75 -15.18
C ASN A 36 -15.92 -0.60 -15.90
N ASP A 37 -14.84 -1.36 -15.77
CA ASP A 37 -14.74 -2.69 -16.37
C ASP A 37 -14.63 -3.83 -15.35
N GLY A 38 -14.73 -3.51 -14.07
CA GLY A 38 -14.92 -4.49 -13.02
C GLY A 38 -16.21 -5.29 -13.22
N VAL A 39 -16.16 -6.55 -12.76
CA VAL A 39 -17.25 -7.50 -12.94
C VAL A 39 -17.95 -7.78 -11.62
N THR A 40 -19.27 -7.98 -11.66
CA THR A 40 -20.04 -8.59 -10.56
C THR A 40 -21.15 -9.44 -11.14
N ASN A 41 -21.24 -10.70 -10.72
CA ASN A 41 -22.27 -11.63 -11.21
C ASN A 41 -22.32 -11.72 -12.75
N GLY A 42 -21.16 -11.63 -13.42
CA GLY A 42 -21.05 -11.67 -14.88
C GLY A 42 -21.44 -10.38 -15.61
N ILE A 43 -21.69 -9.29 -14.89
CA ILE A 43 -22.00 -7.97 -15.47
C ILE A 43 -20.77 -7.08 -15.32
N VAL A 44 -20.30 -6.54 -16.44
CA VAL A 44 -19.22 -5.53 -16.50
C VAL A 44 -19.82 -4.15 -16.21
N GLY A 45 -19.21 -3.38 -15.31
CA GLY A 45 -19.62 -2.01 -15.06
C GLY A 45 -19.02 -1.41 -13.79
N ASN A 46 -19.28 -0.10 -13.62
CA ASN A 46 -18.78 0.69 -12.50
C ASN A 46 -19.11 0.08 -11.13
N GLY A 47 -18.09 -0.06 -10.29
CA GLY A 47 -18.22 -0.50 -8.90
C GLY A 47 -18.36 -2.01 -8.75
N GLY A 48 -17.87 -2.78 -9.74
CA GLY A 48 -17.87 -4.23 -9.63
C GLY A 48 -17.02 -4.73 -8.44
N THR A 49 -17.39 -5.85 -7.84
CA THR A 49 -16.63 -6.56 -6.79
C THR A 49 -15.17 -6.79 -7.17
N TYR A 50 -14.89 -7.06 -8.45
CA TYR A 50 -13.53 -7.32 -8.95
C TYR A 50 -12.91 -6.10 -9.65
N GLU A 51 -13.41 -4.89 -9.37
CA GLU A 51 -12.89 -3.66 -9.99
C GLU A 51 -11.51 -3.30 -9.42
N PHE A 52 -10.55 -3.10 -10.31
CA PHE A 52 -9.27 -2.48 -10.03
C PHE A 52 -9.29 -1.08 -10.63
N TYR A 53 -9.00 -0.06 -9.82
CA TYR A 53 -8.94 1.33 -10.30
C TYR A 53 -7.51 1.74 -10.67
N GLY A 54 -6.52 1.01 -10.12
CA GLY A 54 -5.11 1.23 -10.40
C GLY A 54 -4.22 1.02 -9.20
N MET A 55 -2.98 1.46 -9.35
CA MET A 55 -1.93 1.38 -8.35
C MET A 55 -1.12 2.67 -8.31
N ALA A 56 -0.49 2.92 -7.17
CA ALA A 56 0.48 3.99 -7.01
C ALA A 56 1.76 3.46 -6.37
N VAL A 57 2.90 3.92 -6.86
CA VAL A 57 4.22 3.59 -6.31
C VAL A 57 4.93 4.88 -5.94
N ALA A 58 5.51 4.91 -4.76
CA ALA A 58 6.47 5.92 -4.35
C ALA A 58 7.70 5.25 -3.75
N GLU A 59 8.82 5.95 -3.73
CA GLU A 59 10.05 5.47 -3.10
C GLU A 59 10.75 6.60 -2.35
N ASP A 60 11.55 6.22 -1.36
CA ASP A 60 12.59 7.04 -0.78
C ASP A 60 13.91 6.24 -0.70
N ASP A 61 14.92 6.79 -0.03
CA ASP A 61 16.25 6.17 0.08
C ASP A 61 16.24 4.75 0.67
N ASN A 62 15.15 4.35 1.36
CA ASN A 62 15.09 3.10 2.11
C ASN A 62 13.85 2.25 1.84
N ASN A 63 12.79 2.84 1.28
CA ASN A 63 11.49 2.20 1.21
C ASN A 63 10.87 2.33 -0.17
N ILE A 64 10.14 1.29 -0.57
CA ILE A 64 9.17 1.35 -1.66
C ILE A 64 7.79 1.30 -1.02
N PHE A 65 6.95 2.27 -1.36
CA PHE A 65 5.56 2.35 -0.95
C PHE A 65 4.68 1.96 -2.13
N LEU A 66 3.76 1.05 -1.87
CA LEU A 66 2.77 0.60 -2.83
C LEU A 66 1.37 0.89 -2.29
N ALA A 67 0.51 1.44 -3.14
CA ALA A 67 -0.92 1.52 -2.89
C ALA A 67 -1.68 0.83 -4.02
N LEU A 68 -2.59 -0.06 -3.67
CA LEU A 68 -3.56 -0.65 -4.60
C LEU A 68 -4.92 -0.01 -4.33
N ASN A 69 -5.57 0.48 -5.38
CA ASN A 69 -6.93 1.01 -5.29
C ASN A 69 -7.87 0.06 -6.01
N SER A 70 -8.73 -0.60 -5.25
CA SER A 70 -9.65 -1.62 -5.77
C SER A 70 -10.90 -1.69 -4.91
N ASN A 71 -12.00 -2.13 -5.52
CA ASN A 71 -13.20 -2.54 -4.78
C ASN A 71 -13.12 -4.02 -4.32
N PHE A 72 -12.08 -4.73 -4.76
CA PHE A 72 -11.81 -6.09 -4.33
C PHE A 72 -11.27 -6.07 -2.90
N GLY A 73 -11.96 -6.76 -2.00
CA GLY A 73 -11.61 -6.78 -0.58
C GLY A 73 -10.30 -7.54 -0.33
N LEU A 74 -9.53 -7.14 0.68
CA LEU A 74 -8.27 -7.82 1.03
C LEU A 74 -8.46 -9.32 1.32
N THR A 75 -9.62 -9.71 1.85
CA THR A 75 -10.00 -11.12 2.11
C THR A 75 -10.62 -11.80 0.90
N GLY A 76 -10.54 -11.20 -0.29
CA GLY A 76 -11.19 -11.70 -1.50
C GLY A 76 -12.72 -11.63 -1.47
N ALA A 77 -13.36 -12.46 -2.29
CA ALA A 77 -14.82 -12.55 -2.42
C ALA A 77 -15.29 -14.00 -2.58
N ALA A 78 -16.41 -14.35 -1.94
CA ALA A 78 -17.03 -15.65 -2.12
C ALA A 78 -17.59 -15.80 -3.55
N PHE A 79 -17.28 -16.91 -4.21
CA PHE A 79 -17.75 -17.20 -5.56
C PHE A 79 -17.96 -18.70 -5.76
N ASN A 80 -19.22 -19.12 -5.89
CA ASN A 80 -19.58 -20.55 -6.00
C ASN A 80 -18.99 -21.27 -7.23
N GLY A 81 -18.54 -20.53 -8.24
CA GLY A 81 -17.87 -21.11 -9.41
C GLY A 81 -16.39 -21.44 -9.20
N ALA A 82 -15.78 -20.99 -8.10
CA ALA A 82 -14.41 -21.31 -7.75
C ALA A 82 -14.33 -22.68 -7.04
N ALA A 83 -13.16 -23.34 -7.13
CA ALA A 83 -12.97 -24.71 -6.63
C ALA A 83 -13.16 -24.83 -5.11
N ASP A 84 -12.73 -23.81 -4.36
CA ASP A 84 -12.87 -23.66 -2.91
C ASP A 84 -13.99 -22.69 -2.50
N LYS A 85 -14.74 -22.19 -3.50
CA LYS A 85 -15.80 -21.19 -3.38
C LYS A 85 -15.34 -19.78 -3.00
N HIS A 86 -14.07 -19.47 -3.24
CA HIS A 86 -13.46 -18.18 -2.96
C HIS A 86 -12.65 -17.70 -4.17
N ILE A 87 -12.57 -16.38 -4.33
CA ILE A 87 -11.63 -15.73 -5.22
C ILE A 87 -10.82 -14.80 -4.33
N GLY A 88 -9.53 -15.09 -4.20
CA GLY A 88 -8.56 -14.36 -3.43
C GLY A 88 -7.58 -13.56 -4.27
N TRP A 89 -6.65 -12.92 -3.57
CA TRP A 89 -5.50 -12.26 -4.19
C TRP A 89 -4.44 -13.28 -4.57
N GLY A 90 -3.69 -13.03 -5.64
CA GLY A 90 -2.41 -13.69 -5.84
C GLY A 90 -1.28 -12.93 -5.15
N ASP A 91 -0.05 -13.37 -5.41
CA ASP A 91 1.15 -12.64 -4.99
C ASP A 91 1.46 -11.48 -5.93
N LEU A 92 1.94 -10.39 -5.36
CA LEU A 92 2.56 -9.32 -6.14
C LEU A 92 4.06 -9.57 -6.26
N PHE A 93 4.53 -9.71 -7.49
CA PHE A 93 5.94 -9.89 -7.76
C PHE A 93 6.62 -8.59 -8.20
N LEU A 94 7.77 -8.30 -7.60
CA LEU A 94 8.64 -7.19 -7.93
C LEU A 94 9.94 -7.73 -8.53
N ASN A 95 10.24 -7.31 -9.76
CA ASN A 95 11.43 -7.72 -10.50
C ASN A 95 12.36 -6.53 -10.69
N PHE A 96 13.47 -6.52 -9.96
CA PHE A 96 14.51 -5.47 -10.02
C PHE A 96 15.73 -5.87 -10.87
N THR A 97 15.69 -7.04 -11.53
CA THR A 97 16.86 -7.64 -12.19
C THR A 97 17.10 -7.12 -13.61
N GLY A 98 16.09 -6.50 -14.22
CA GLY A 98 16.08 -6.16 -15.65
C GLY A 98 15.91 -7.36 -16.59
N LYS A 99 15.78 -8.59 -16.06
CA LYS A 99 15.49 -9.81 -16.83
C LYS A 99 13.98 -9.95 -17.04
N ASP A 100 13.58 -10.75 -18.02
CA ASP A 100 12.16 -11.11 -18.17
C ASP A 100 11.67 -11.97 -16.98
N TYR A 101 10.35 -12.07 -16.83
CA TYR A 101 9.69 -12.79 -15.73
C TYR A 101 10.20 -14.23 -15.58
N ASN A 102 10.22 -15.01 -16.67
CA ASN A 102 10.56 -16.43 -16.62
C ASN A 102 12.02 -16.65 -16.20
N THR A 103 12.92 -15.80 -16.69
CA THR A 103 14.33 -15.86 -16.31
C THR A 103 14.54 -15.48 -14.84
N ALA A 104 13.90 -14.40 -14.36
CA ALA A 104 14.07 -13.89 -13.00
C ALA A 104 13.42 -14.79 -11.93
N ILE A 105 12.28 -15.40 -12.23
CA ILE A 105 11.62 -16.33 -11.30
C ILE A 105 12.39 -17.64 -11.19
N ALA A 106 12.92 -18.17 -12.29
CA ALA A 106 13.71 -19.40 -12.29
C ALA A 106 15.04 -19.28 -11.52
N SER A 107 15.59 -18.07 -11.43
CA SER A 107 16.80 -17.77 -10.65
C SER A 107 16.52 -17.38 -9.19
N GLY A 108 15.25 -17.26 -8.78
CA GLY A 108 14.86 -16.86 -7.42
C GLY A 108 15.22 -15.41 -7.08
N GLU A 109 15.30 -14.53 -8.09
CA GLU A 109 15.74 -13.12 -7.90
C GLU A 109 14.56 -12.13 -7.81
N MET A 110 13.32 -12.63 -7.71
CA MET A 110 12.12 -11.82 -7.59
C MET A 110 11.67 -11.73 -6.13
N LEU A 111 11.23 -10.54 -5.71
CA LEU A 111 10.57 -10.37 -4.42
C LEU A 111 9.07 -10.59 -4.61
N ALA A 112 8.47 -11.44 -3.78
CA ALA A 112 7.03 -11.66 -3.74
C ALA A 112 6.43 -11.03 -2.48
N ILE A 113 5.29 -10.37 -2.64
CA ILE A 113 4.47 -9.87 -1.53
C ILE A 113 3.17 -10.66 -1.54
N HIS A 114 2.97 -11.40 -0.45
CA HIS A 114 1.74 -12.11 -0.19
C HIS A 114 0.69 -11.16 0.40
N LEU A 115 -0.35 -10.85 -0.37
CA LEU A 115 -1.28 -9.75 -0.03
C LEU A 115 -2.27 -10.12 1.08
N ALA A 116 -2.68 -11.38 1.18
CA ALA A 116 -3.66 -11.85 2.17
C ALA A 116 -3.18 -13.14 2.81
N GLY A 117 -3.19 -13.25 4.14
CA GLY A 117 -2.59 -14.40 4.82
C GLY A 117 -3.26 -15.74 4.50
N THR A 118 -4.51 -15.94 4.91
CA THR A 118 -5.23 -17.22 4.69
C THR A 118 -6.07 -17.24 3.43
N ASP A 119 -6.29 -16.08 2.82
CA ASP A 119 -7.26 -15.85 1.74
C ASP A 119 -6.55 -15.40 0.45
N SER A 120 -5.26 -15.74 0.33
CA SER A 120 -4.50 -15.58 -0.91
C SER A 120 -4.48 -16.91 -1.66
N ASP A 121 -4.79 -16.82 -2.95
CA ASP A 121 -4.81 -17.92 -3.90
C ASP A 121 -3.53 -17.95 -4.73
N SER A 122 -2.39 -17.59 -4.13
CA SER A 122 -1.09 -17.76 -4.76
C SER A 122 -0.80 -19.26 -4.95
N GLY A 123 -0.92 -19.76 -6.18
CA GLY A 123 -0.59 -21.15 -6.54
C GLY A 123 0.91 -21.47 -6.48
N GLU A 124 1.73 -20.54 -6.01
CA GLU A 124 3.19 -20.67 -5.90
C GLU A 124 3.58 -21.15 -4.50
N GLN A 125 4.61 -22.01 -4.43
CA GLN A 125 5.21 -22.39 -3.15
C GLN A 125 5.88 -21.15 -2.53
N GLU A 126 5.58 -20.87 -1.26
CA GLU A 126 6.26 -19.83 -0.47
C GLU A 126 7.77 -20.06 -0.53
N ASN A 127 8.47 -19.29 -1.37
CA ASN A 127 9.92 -19.20 -1.34
C ASN A 127 10.26 -18.16 -0.27
N GLY A 128 10.23 -18.61 0.98
CA GLY A 128 10.36 -17.78 2.16
C GLY A 128 11.54 -16.82 2.15
N LEU A 129 11.37 -15.71 2.87
CA LEU A 129 12.45 -14.82 3.30
C LEU A 129 13.24 -15.42 4.47
#